data_AF-A0A514WVU3-F1
#
_entry.id   AF-A0A514WVU3-F1
#
_cell.length_a   1.000
_cell.length_b   1.000
_cell.length_c   1.000
_cell.angle_alpha   90.00
_cell.angle_beta   90.00
_cell.angle_gamma   90.00
#
_symmetry.space_group_name_H-M   'P 1'
#
loop_
_entity.id
_entity.type
_entity.pdbx_description
1 polymer ?
#
loop_
_entity_poly.entity_id
_entity_poly.type
_entity_poly.pdbx_seq_one_letter_code
_entity_poly.pdbx_strand_id
1 'polypeptide(L)'
;MKAFLNLTAASVLTLLVSPAFASDITAQSLVGRYRIEAHAFGKSAVLKFTVLNDHEFEVQRIYADHEGKICNGTFKVEREKKPWPFKDATVFNGVGSCPDDRSKVADFKVNFKEESMNDLRNGTEVSVTSSLAAGITVKAQMRKEQ
;
A
#
# COMPACT_ATOMS: atom_id res chain seq x y z
N MET A 1 -62.41 -14.67 -23.79
CA MET A 1 -61.14 -13.94 -24.07
C MET A 1 -60.33 -13.88 -22.78
N LYS A 2 -59.05 -14.22 -22.91
CA LYS A 2 -57.94 -14.36 -21.94
C LYS A 2 -58.09 -13.74 -20.53
N ALA A 3 -58.04 -14.60 -19.51
CA ALA A 3 -57.64 -14.22 -18.15
C ALA A 3 -56.09 -14.20 -18.09
N PHE A 4 -55.52 -13.05 -17.73
CA PHE A 4 -54.09 -12.90 -17.47
C PHE A 4 -53.80 -13.21 -16.00
N LEU A 5 -53.26 -14.39 -15.72
CA LEU A 5 -52.57 -14.65 -14.46
C LEU A 5 -51.16 -14.05 -14.56
N ASN A 6 -50.93 -12.93 -13.87
CA ASN A 6 -49.59 -12.44 -13.59
C ASN A 6 -48.98 -13.29 -12.48
N LEU A 7 -48.12 -14.25 -12.84
CA LEU A 7 -47.16 -14.82 -11.90
C LEU A 7 -46.05 -13.78 -11.69
N THR A 8 -46.09 -13.06 -10.58
CA THR A 8 -44.94 -12.32 -10.06
C THR A 8 -43.86 -13.33 -9.65
N ALA A 9 -42.93 -13.60 -10.56
CA ALA A 9 -41.70 -14.31 -10.25
C ALA A 9 -40.82 -13.41 -9.37
N ALA A 10 -40.81 -13.67 -8.06
CA ALA A 10 -39.85 -13.10 -7.15
C ALA A 10 -38.47 -13.67 -7.46
N SER A 11 -37.68 -12.96 -8.27
CA SER A 11 -36.27 -13.24 -8.46
C SER A 11 -35.55 -12.95 -7.13
N VAL A 12 -35.29 -14.00 -6.36
CA VAL A 12 -34.36 -13.97 -5.23
C VAL A 12 -32.98 -13.65 -5.81
N LEU A 13 -32.63 -12.37 -5.77
CA LEU A 13 -31.29 -11.89 -6.09
C LEU A 13 -30.38 -12.31 -4.92
N THR A 14 -29.83 -13.53 -4.98
CA THR A 14 -28.74 -13.94 -4.11
C THR A 14 -27.53 -13.10 -4.48
N LEU A 15 -27.40 -11.95 -3.81
CA LEU A 15 -26.15 -11.22 -3.71
C LEU A 15 -25.13 -12.18 -3.07
N LEU A 16 -24.35 -12.84 -3.93
CA LEU A 16 -23.12 -13.53 -3.56
C LEU A 16 -22.17 -12.46 -3.04
N VAL A 17 -22.33 -12.09 -1.77
CA VAL A 17 -21.31 -11.39 -0.99
C VAL A 17 -20.24 -12.43 -0.75
N SER A 18 -19.36 -12.61 -1.74
CA SER A 18 -18.12 -13.34 -1.51
C SER A 18 -17.43 -12.63 -0.33
N PRO A 19 -17.13 -13.33 0.78
CA PRO A 19 -16.33 -12.72 1.82
C PRO A 19 -15.04 -12.28 1.15
N ALA A 20 -14.75 -10.97 1.23
CA ALA A 20 -13.47 -10.44 0.81
C ALA A 20 -12.42 -11.02 1.77
N PHE A 21 -11.94 -12.23 1.46
CA PHE A 21 -10.85 -12.84 2.18
C PHE A 21 -9.72 -11.82 2.23
N ALA A 22 -9.29 -11.47 3.44
CA ALA A 22 -8.15 -10.61 3.66
C ALA A 22 -6.96 -11.24 2.93
N SER A 23 -6.64 -10.70 1.75
CA SER A 23 -5.59 -11.27 0.92
C SER A 23 -4.24 -10.97 1.55
N ASP A 24 -3.35 -11.95 1.52
CA ASP A 24 -1.97 -11.77 1.92
C ASP A 24 -1.33 -10.64 1.11
N ILE A 25 -0.41 -9.93 1.74
CA ILE A 25 0.41 -8.93 1.07
C ILE A 25 1.44 -9.65 0.19
N THR A 26 1.35 -9.40 -1.12
CA THR A 26 2.23 -9.92 -2.16
C THR A 26 2.55 -8.79 -3.13
N ALA A 27 3.58 -8.96 -3.97
CA ALA A 27 3.89 -7.95 -4.99
C ALA A 27 2.68 -7.64 -5.90
N GLN A 28 1.94 -8.67 -6.31
CA GLN A 28 0.76 -8.51 -7.15
C GLN A 28 -0.41 -7.85 -6.42
N SER A 29 -0.68 -8.22 -5.17
CA SER A 29 -1.81 -7.66 -4.40
C SER A 29 -1.57 -6.20 -3.99
N LEU A 30 -0.31 -5.77 -3.92
CA LEU A 30 0.08 -4.39 -3.67
C LEU A 30 -0.13 -3.44 -4.86
N VAL A 31 -0.40 -3.91 -6.08
CA VAL A 31 -0.69 -3.01 -7.21
C VAL A 31 -1.86 -2.08 -6.88
N GLY A 32 -1.68 -0.78 -7.11
CA GLY A 32 -2.67 0.26 -6.80
C GLY A 32 -2.08 1.54 -6.22
N ARG A 33 -2.96 2.43 -5.75
CA ARG A 33 -2.60 3.73 -5.21
C ARG A 33 -2.75 3.78 -3.70
N TYR A 34 -1.81 4.44 -3.04
CA TYR A 34 -1.74 4.54 -1.59
C TYR A 34 -1.41 5.97 -1.17
N ARG A 35 -1.96 6.35 -0.04
CA ARG A 35 -1.57 7.55 0.70
C ARG A 35 -0.79 7.12 1.92
N ILE A 36 0.38 7.70 2.08
CA ILE A 36 1.28 7.45 3.20
C ILE A 36 1.44 8.75 3.98
N GLU A 37 1.13 8.71 5.27
CA GLU A 37 1.31 9.84 6.19
C GLU A 37 2.35 9.45 7.23
N ALA A 38 3.56 10.00 7.12
CA ALA A 38 4.65 9.73 8.04
C ALA A 38 4.80 10.88 9.03
N HIS A 39 5.01 10.54 10.30
CA HIS A 39 5.25 11.50 11.37
C HIS A 39 6.61 11.24 12.02
N ALA A 40 7.50 12.24 11.98
CA ALA A 40 8.81 12.16 12.58
C ALA A 40 9.24 13.51 13.16
N PHE A 41 9.69 13.51 14.42
CA PHE A 41 10.27 14.69 15.09
C PHE A 41 9.40 15.97 14.98
N GLY A 42 8.08 15.83 15.15
CA GLY A 42 7.13 16.95 15.07
C GLY A 42 6.82 17.45 13.66
N LYS A 43 7.36 16.80 12.61
CA LYS A 43 7.02 17.07 11.21
C LYS A 43 6.17 15.93 10.66
N SER A 44 5.17 16.28 9.86
CA SER A 44 4.42 15.34 9.04
C SER A 44 4.84 15.44 7.58
N ALA A 45 4.79 14.31 6.88
CA ALA A 45 4.95 14.25 5.44
C ALA A 45 3.85 13.37 4.87
N VAL A 46 3.19 13.86 3.82
CA VAL A 46 2.20 13.11 3.07
C VAL A 46 2.81 12.73 1.72
N LEU A 47 2.70 11.46 1.36
CA LEU A 47 3.19 10.91 0.11
C LEU A 47 2.05 10.22 -0.62
N LYS A 48 1.97 10.41 -1.93
CA LYS A 48 1.27 9.51 -2.84
C LYS A 48 2.26 8.42 -3.23
N PHE A 49 1.86 7.18 -3.05
CA PHE A 49 2.65 6.02 -3.38
C PHE A 49 1.85 5.13 -4.32
N THR A 50 2.35 4.91 -5.52
CA THR A 50 1.65 4.15 -6.56
C THR A 50 2.50 2.94 -6.92
N VAL A 51 1.94 1.75 -6.75
CA VAL A 51 2.55 0.50 -7.22
C VAL A 51 2.00 0.22 -8.62
N LEU A 52 2.86 0.30 -9.63
CA LEU A 52 2.47 0.22 -11.04
C LEU A 52 2.27 -1.24 -11.49
N ASN A 53 3.16 -2.12 -11.04
CA ASN A 53 3.16 -3.56 -11.31
C ASN A 53 3.85 -4.30 -10.16
N ASP A 54 4.22 -5.56 -10.37
CA ASP A 54 4.83 -6.43 -9.35
C ASP A 54 6.30 -6.10 -9.04
N HIS A 55 6.90 -5.11 -9.70
CA HIS A 55 8.29 -4.73 -9.48
C HIS A 55 8.56 -3.22 -9.57
N GLU A 56 7.65 -2.38 -10.05
CA GLU A 56 7.82 -0.93 -10.21
C GLU A 56 6.83 -0.13 -9.36
N PHE A 57 7.31 1.01 -8.85
CA PHE A 57 6.50 1.95 -8.10
C PHE A 57 6.90 3.39 -8.40
N GLU A 58 6.01 4.30 -8.04
CA GLU A 58 6.19 5.75 -8.05
C GLU A 58 5.87 6.31 -6.66
N VAL A 59 6.59 7.34 -6.25
CA VAL A 59 6.31 8.10 -5.03
C VAL A 59 6.38 9.58 -5.32
N GLN A 60 5.43 10.32 -4.76
CA GLN A 60 5.34 11.76 -4.92
C GLN A 60 5.01 12.39 -3.57
N ARG A 61 5.78 13.39 -3.16
CA ARG A 61 5.49 14.12 -1.93
C ARG A 61 4.41 15.18 -2.17
N ILE A 62 3.45 15.26 -1.26
CA ILE A 62 2.46 16.34 -1.23
C ILE A 62 2.95 17.40 -0.22
N TYR A 63 3.14 18.63 -0.67
CA TYR A 63 3.36 19.79 0.17
C TYR A 63 2.04 20.53 0.38
N ALA A 64 2.01 21.51 1.30
CA ALA A 64 0.79 22.24 1.61
C ALA A 64 0.24 23.05 0.42
N ASP A 65 1.12 23.44 -0.50
CA ASP A 65 0.89 24.38 -1.60
C ASP A 65 1.03 23.74 -2.98
N HIS A 66 1.80 22.67 -3.11
CA HIS A 66 2.05 22.00 -4.39
C HIS A 66 2.38 20.50 -4.22
N GLU A 67 2.40 19.78 -5.33
CA GLU A 67 2.90 18.41 -5.37
C GLU A 67 4.34 18.40 -5.87
N GLY A 68 5.20 17.64 -5.20
CA GLY A 68 6.59 17.44 -5.61
C GLY A 68 6.69 16.64 -6.91
N LYS A 69 7.93 16.44 -7.37
CA LYS A 69 8.17 15.58 -8.54
C LYS A 69 7.94 14.11 -8.19
N ILE A 70 7.57 13.35 -9.22
CA ILE A 70 7.42 11.90 -9.11
C ILE A 70 8.81 11.28 -9.13
N CYS A 71 9.11 10.51 -8.10
CA CYS A 71 10.29 9.65 -8.02
C CYS A 71 9.85 8.22 -8.34
N ASN A 72 10.66 7.49 -9.10
CA ASN A 72 10.33 6.14 -9.53
C ASN A 72 11.40 5.15 -9.07
N GLY A 73 11.03 3.89 -8.97
CA GLY A 73 11.97 2.85 -8.63
C GLY A 73 11.40 1.46 -8.80
N THR A 74 12.20 0.49 -8.35
CA THR A 74 11.85 -0.92 -8.34
C THR A 74 11.78 -1.47 -6.92
N PHE A 75 11.01 -2.52 -6.71
CA PHE A 75 10.88 -3.16 -5.41
C PHE A 75 10.86 -4.69 -5.50
N LYS A 76 11.01 -5.31 -4.33
CA LYS A 76 10.76 -6.74 -4.09
C LYS A 76 9.99 -6.89 -2.78
N VAL A 77 9.11 -7.88 -2.74
CA VAL A 77 8.40 -8.28 -1.52
C VAL A 77 9.03 -9.57 -1.00
N GLU A 78 9.47 -9.55 0.25
CA GLU A 78 10.14 -10.66 0.91
C GLU A 78 9.46 -10.95 2.24
N ARG A 79 9.40 -12.23 2.62
CA ARG A 79 9.04 -12.61 3.99
C ARG A 79 10.30 -12.65 4.83
N GLU A 80 10.42 -11.71 5.76
CA GLU A 80 11.50 -11.68 6.75
C GLU A 80 11.14 -12.65 7.88
N LYS A 81 11.87 -13.77 7.95
CA LYS A 81 11.69 -14.75 9.02
C LYS A 81 12.11 -14.15 10.35
N LYS A 82 11.21 -14.17 11.33
CA LYS A 82 11.52 -13.71 12.69
C LYS A 82 11.77 -14.91 13.62
N PRO A 83 12.65 -14.78 14.63
CA PRO A 83 12.84 -15.82 15.63
C PRO A 83 11.56 -15.98 16.49
N TRP A 84 11.26 -17.21 16.90
CA TRP A 84 10.14 -17.51 17.78
C TRP A 84 10.24 -16.69 19.09
N PRO A 85 9.14 -16.09 19.60
CA PRO A 85 7.73 -16.27 19.24
C PRO A 85 7.17 -15.25 18.23
N PHE A 86 8.00 -14.46 17.56
CA PHE A 86 7.54 -13.46 16.60
C PHE A 86 7.13 -14.10 15.27
N LYS A 87 6.03 -13.65 14.66
CA LYS A 87 5.65 -14.14 13.33
C LYS A 87 6.49 -13.48 12.24
N ASP A 88 6.59 -14.19 11.11
CA ASP A 88 7.23 -13.68 9.90
C ASP A 88 6.58 -12.36 9.48
N ALA A 89 7.39 -11.41 9.05
CA ALA A 89 6.92 -10.11 8.60
C ALA A 89 7.00 -10.02 7.07
N THR A 90 5.97 -9.47 6.43
CA THR A 90 6.07 -9.12 5.02
C THR A 90 6.75 -7.78 4.87
N VAL A 91 7.84 -7.76 4.09
CA VAL A 91 8.70 -6.61 3.91
C VAL A 91 8.73 -6.23 2.44
N PHE A 92 8.58 -4.95 2.18
CA PHE A 92 8.76 -4.33 0.88
C PHE A 92 10.09 -3.58 0.88
N ASN A 93 11.04 -4.09 0.11
CA ASN A 93 12.36 -3.48 -0.07
C ASN A 93 12.38 -2.89 -1.46
N GLY A 94 12.63 -1.59 -1.58
CA GLY A 94 12.77 -0.99 -2.89
C GLY A 94 13.83 0.09 -2.95
N VAL A 95 14.14 0.42 -4.19
CA VAL A 95 15.26 1.26 -4.58
C VAL A 95 14.76 2.15 -5.71
N GLY A 96 14.95 3.45 -5.55
CA GLY A 96 14.49 4.43 -6.54
C GLY A 96 15.33 5.69 -6.55
N SER A 97 15.00 6.60 -7.47
CA SER A 97 15.64 7.91 -7.55
C SER A 97 14.61 8.97 -7.93
N CYS A 98 14.91 10.21 -7.56
CA CYS A 98 14.09 11.35 -7.95
C CYS A 98 14.71 12.06 -9.17
N PRO A 99 13.91 12.59 -10.10
CA PRO A 99 14.41 13.22 -11.33
C PRO A 99 15.29 14.45 -11.07
N ASP A 100 15.12 15.12 -9.93
CA ASP A 100 15.94 16.28 -9.53
C ASP A 100 17.37 15.90 -9.15
N ASP A 101 17.60 14.66 -8.74
CA ASP A 101 18.91 14.19 -8.33
C ASP A 101 19.01 12.68 -8.59
N ARG A 102 19.17 12.31 -9.86
CA ARG A 102 19.34 10.91 -10.29
C ARG A 102 20.62 10.27 -9.75
N SER A 103 21.54 11.06 -9.20
CA SER A 103 22.75 10.55 -8.55
C SER A 103 22.47 10.02 -7.14
N LYS A 104 21.37 10.44 -6.51
CA LYS A 104 20.93 9.98 -5.20
C LYS A 104 19.91 8.86 -5.34
N VAL A 105 20.43 7.64 -5.31
CA VAL A 105 19.62 6.44 -5.14
C VAL A 105 19.15 6.36 -3.69
N ALA A 106 17.85 6.16 -3.51
CA ALA A 106 17.19 6.01 -2.22
C ALA A 106 16.70 4.58 -2.08
N ASP A 107 17.21 3.91 -1.06
CA ASP A 107 16.66 2.64 -0.59
C ASP A 107 15.58 2.95 0.43
N PHE A 108 14.47 2.23 0.36
CA PHE A 108 13.46 2.26 1.38
C PHE A 108 12.99 0.84 1.70
N LYS A 109 12.63 0.66 2.96
CA LYS A 109 12.07 -0.58 3.49
C LYS A 109 10.76 -0.25 4.17
N VAL A 110 9.69 -0.92 3.76
CA VAL A 110 8.37 -0.84 4.41
C VAL A 110 8.10 -2.19 5.05
N ASN A 111 7.95 -2.21 6.36
CA ASN A 111 7.61 -3.42 7.10
C ASN A 111 6.11 -3.40 7.42
N PHE A 112 5.37 -4.34 6.82
CA PHE A 112 3.94 -4.53 7.00
C PHE A 112 3.59 -5.43 8.18
N LYS A 113 4.55 -5.84 9.02
CA LYS A 113 4.32 -6.72 10.18
C LYS A 113 3.47 -7.95 9.77
N GLU A 114 2.35 -8.18 10.46
CA GLU A 114 1.36 -9.23 10.20
C GLU A 114 0.11 -8.69 9.47
N GLU A 115 0.19 -7.50 8.88
CA GLU A 115 -0.95 -6.82 8.25
C GLU A 115 -1.37 -7.50 6.94
N SER A 116 -2.64 -7.38 6.61
CA SER A 116 -3.26 -7.88 5.38
C SER A 116 -3.58 -6.76 4.40
N MET A 117 -3.94 -7.12 3.16
CA MET A 117 -4.47 -6.14 2.20
C MET A 117 -5.74 -5.43 2.68
N ASN A 118 -6.53 -6.07 3.56
CA ASN A 118 -7.72 -5.45 4.12
C ASN A 118 -7.36 -4.34 5.13
N ASP A 119 -6.32 -4.57 5.93
CA ASP A 119 -5.81 -3.57 6.88
C ASP A 119 -5.28 -2.34 6.15
N LEU A 120 -4.57 -2.55 5.03
CA LEU A 120 -4.15 -1.45 4.14
C LEU A 120 -5.34 -0.67 3.56
N ARG A 121 -6.49 -1.29 3.28
CA ARG A 121 -7.68 -0.57 2.81
C ARG A 121 -8.31 0.31 3.91
N ASN A 122 -8.24 -0.16 5.15
CA ASN A 122 -8.76 0.57 6.32
C ASN A 122 -7.76 1.62 6.85
N GLY A 123 -6.50 1.53 6.44
CA GLY A 123 -5.41 2.34 6.97
C GLY A 123 -4.72 1.62 8.12
N THR A 124 -3.42 1.36 7.99
CA THR A 124 -2.62 0.68 9.02
C THR A 124 -1.25 1.32 9.22
N GLU A 125 -0.66 1.08 10.39
CA GLU A 125 0.65 1.59 10.75
C GLU A 125 1.77 0.68 10.23
N VAL A 126 2.52 1.19 9.26
CA VAL A 126 3.73 0.55 8.72
C VAL A 126 4.98 1.23 9.25
N SER A 127 6.08 0.47 9.33
CA SER A 127 7.40 1.05 9.64
C SER A 127 8.15 1.28 8.34
N VAL A 128 8.60 2.52 8.11
CA VAL A 128 9.35 2.92 6.92
C VAL A 128 10.77 3.30 7.31
N THR A 129 11.77 2.70 6.67
CA THR A 129 13.18 3.06 6.80
C THR A 129 13.67 3.58 5.47
N SER A 130 14.50 4.63 5.44
CA SER A 130 15.11 5.12 4.18
C SER A 130 16.59 5.46 4.36
N SER A 131 17.42 5.17 3.34
CA SER A 131 18.84 5.55 3.32
C SER A 131 19.04 7.07 3.24
N LEU A 132 18.08 7.81 2.68
CA LEU A 132 18.11 9.28 2.64
C LEU A 132 17.99 9.93 4.03
N ALA A 133 17.40 9.22 4.99
CA ALA A 133 17.24 9.67 6.37
C ALA A 133 18.25 8.99 7.31
N ALA A 134 19.46 8.68 6.82
CA ALA A 134 20.51 7.99 7.57
C ALA A 134 20.05 6.67 8.23
N GLY A 135 19.11 5.96 7.61
CA GLY A 135 18.57 4.70 8.14
C GLY A 135 17.59 4.85 9.31
N ILE A 136 17.11 6.07 9.60
CA ILE A 136 16.07 6.27 10.61
C ILE A 136 14.78 5.55 10.18
N THR A 137 14.19 4.81 11.11
CA THR A 137 12.89 4.17 10.93
C THR A 137 11.80 5.06 11.51
N VAL A 138 10.79 5.37 10.69
CA VAL A 138 9.64 6.18 11.05
C VAL A 138 8.36 5.36 10.98
N LYS A 139 7.40 5.68 11.83
CA LYS A 139 6.04 5.14 11.73
C LYS A 139 5.26 5.95 10.72
N ALA A 140 4.54 5.27 9.84
CA ALA A 140 3.68 5.89 8.86
C ALA A 140 2.32 5.20 8.82
N GLN A 141 1.26 5.98 8.64
CA GLN A 141 -0.06 5.47 8.31
C GLN A 141 -0.14 5.27 6.81
N MET A 142 -0.39 4.05 6.36
CA MET A 142 -0.53 3.71 4.95
C MET A 142 -1.95 3.24 4.67
N ARG A 143 -2.59 3.87 3.67
CA ARG A 143 -3.96 3.56 3.26
C ARG A 143 -4.05 3.39 1.75
N LYS A 144 -4.70 2.33 1.27
CA LYS A 144 -5.03 2.12 -0.14
C LYS A 144 -6.20 3.04 -0.54
N GLU A 145 -6.00 3.88 -1.54
CA GLU A 145 -6.98 4.91 -1.92
C GLU A 145 -8.02 4.46 -2.94
N GLN A 146 -7.73 3.46 -3.78
CA GLN A 146 -8.64 2.64 -4.59
C GLN A 146 -7.80 1.67 -5.41
#